data_AF-A0A542E1M2-F1
#
_entry.id   AF-A0A542E1M2-F1
#
_cell.length_a   1.000
_cell.length_b   1.000
_cell.length_c   1.000
_cell.angle_alpha   90.00
_cell.angle_beta   90.00
_cell.angle_gamma   90.00
#
_symmetry.space_group_name_H-M   'P 1'
#
loop_
_entity.id
_entity.type
_entity.pdbx_description
1 polymer ?
#
loop_
_entity_poly.entity_id
_entity_poly.type
_entity_poly.pdbx_seq_one_letter_code
_entity_poly.pdbx_strand_id
1 'polypeptide(L)'
;MAAVRQRIDLDAAAEELRRRAASWRENGLHVGDLTWADGQTTVHPVTTDRGAVRGDYSVGVAVRRGEREGILVLYGGGWCDLIVWSGRPGDAAVDEVPGWQDWLDLQAFSRVVDRFEALLLE
;
A
#
# COMPACT_ATOMS: atom_id res chain seq x y z
N MET A 1 18.63 12.24 -7.59
CA MET A 1 18.18 11.12 -6.73
C MET A 1 18.45 9.84 -7.50
N ALA A 2 19.09 8.84 -6.88
CA ALA A 2 19.30 7.56 -7.53
C ALA A 2 17.93 6.90 -7.76
N ALA A 3 17.67 6.43 -8.98
CA ALA A 3 16.46 5.67 -9.26
C ALA A 3 16.43 4.47 -8.31
N VAL A 4 15.31 4.29 -7.59
CA VAL A 4 15.07 3.07 -6.82
C VAL A 4 15.23 1.91 -7.80
N ARG A 5 16.13 0.96 -7.49
CA ARG A 5 16.25 -0.25 -8.30
C ARG A 5 14.92 -0.96 -8.23
N GLN A 6 14.22 -1.04 -9.36
CA GLN A 6 12.98 -1.78 -9.46
C GLN A 6 13.24 -3.26 -9.15
N ARG A 7 12.55 -3.77 -8.13
CA ARG A 7 12.60 -5.16 -7.68
C ARG A 7 11.26 -5.86 -7.80
N ILE A 8 10.17 -5.10 -7.87
CA ILE A 8 8.81 -5.60 -7.98
C ILE A 8 8.06 -4.83 -9.06
N ASP A 9 7.20 -5.52 -9.81
CA ASP A 9 6.31 -4.90 -10.79
C ASP A 9 5.13 -4.23 -10.07
N LEU A 10 5.12 -2.90 -10.05
CA LEU A 10 4.08 -2.12 -9.38
C LEU A 10 2.73 -2.16 -10.10
N ASP A 11 2.70 -2.40 -11.41
CA ASP A 11 1.44 -2.53 -12.15
C ASP A 11 0.77 -3.88 -11.84
N ALA A 12 1.56 -4.96 -11.75
CA ALA A 12 1.08 -6.26 -11.30
C ALA A 12 0.59 -6.22 -9.85
N ALA A 13 1.34 -5.56 -8.96
CA ALA A 13 0.94 -5.36 -7.56
C ALA A 13 -0.31 -4.50 -7.43
N ALA A 14 -0.45 -3.44 -8.25
CA ALA A 14 -1.65 -2.62 -8.28
C ALA A 14 -2.88 -3.41 -8.72
N GLU A 15 -2.72 -4.32 -9.69
CA GLU A 15 -3.81 -5.17 -10.14
C GLU A 15 -4.27 -6.15 -9.04
N GLU A 16 -3.34 -6.65 -8.24
CA GLU A 16 -3.68 -7.37 -7.02
C GLU A 16 -4.45 -6.50 -6.01
N LEU A 17 -3.96 -5.30 -5.72
CA LEU A 17 -4.64 -4.37 -4.82
C LEU A 17 -6.04 -4.01 -5.33
N ARG A 18 -6.25 -3.85 -6.63
CA ARG A 18 -7.59 -3.60 -7.21
C ARG A 18 -8.55 -4.74 -6.95
N ARG A 19 -8.12 -5.99 -7.16
CA ARG A 19 -8.93 -7.19 -6.88
C ARG A 19 -9.32 -7.26 -5.40
N ARG A 20 -8.36 -7.04 -4.51
CA ARG A 20 -8.57 -7.04 -3.05
C ARG A 20 -9.49 -5.90 -2.61
N ALA A 21 -9.26 -4.69 -3.14
CA ALA A 21 -10.09 -3.53 -2.89
C ALA A 21 -11.55 -3.73 -3.30
N ALA A 22 -11.81 -4.42 -4.42
CA ALA A 22 -13.18 -4.77 -4.81
C ALA A 22 -13.86 -5.66 -3.75
N SER A 23 -13.19 -6.75 -3.35
CA SER A 23 -13.68 -7.64 -2.28
C SER A 23 -13.90 -6.91 -0.96
N TRP A 24 -12.96 -6.07 -0.53
CA TRP A 24 -13.09 -5.29 0.70
C TRP A 24 -14.30 -4.35 0.67
N ARG A 25 -14.54 -3.68 -0.46
CA ARG A 25 -15.74 -2.82 -0.64
C ARG A 25 -17.03 -3.62 -0.55
N GLU A 26 -17.08 -4.81 -1.17
CA GLU A 26 -18.24 -5.71 -1.08
C GLU A 26 -18.50 -6.16 0.37
N ASN A 27 -17.45 -6.27 1.19
CA ASN A 27 -17.53 -6.58 2.62
C ASN A 27 -17.71 -5.35 3.51
N GLY A 28 -18.03 -4.18 2.94
CA GLY A 28 -18.41 -2.98 3.68
C GLY A 28 -17.24 -2.10 4.17
N LEU A 29 -16.01 -2.33 3.69
CA LEU A 29 -14.88 -1.46 3.98
C LEU A 29 -14.91 -0.23 3.05
N HIS A 30 -14.54 0.93 3.60
CA HIS A 30 -14.33 2.14 2.80
C HIS A 30 -12.91 2.12 2.24
N VAL A 31 -12.78 1.83 0.94
CA VAL A 31 -11.48 1.75 0.27
C VAL A 31 -11.30 2.95 -0.65
N GLY A 32 -10.27 3.76 -0.36
CA GLY A 32 -9.84 4.87 -1.21
C GLY A 32 -9.35 4.41 -2.58
N ASP A 33 -9.13 5.37 -3.48
CA ASP A 33 -8.51 5.08 -4.76
C ASP A 33 -7.05 4.64 -4.56
N LEU A 34 -6.55 3.82 -5.49
CA LEU A 34 -5.13 3.51 -5.51
C LEU A 34 -4.35 4.78 -5.84
N THR A 35 -3.25 4.95 -5.13
CA THR A 35 -2.38 6.10 -5.27
C THR A 35 -1.02 5.71 -5.83
N TRP A 36 -0.39 6.64 -6.52
CA TRP A 36 0.88 6.45 -7.23
C TRP A 36 1.81 7.62 -6.99
N ALA A 37 3.12 7.34 -6.97
CA ALA A 37 4.17 8.35 -7.00
C ALA A 37 5.26 7.94 -7.99
N ASP A 38 5.91 8.93 -8.61
CA ASP A 38 6.98 8.71 -9.61
C ASP A 38 8.41 8.84 -9.04
N GLY A 39 8.55 9.34 -7.80
CA GLY A 39 9.85 9.52 -7.16
C GLY A 39 10.71 10.64 -7.76
N GLN A 40 10.17 11.45 -8.68
CA GLN A 40 10.96 12.39 -9.49
C GLN A 40 11.24 13.72 -8.79
N THR A 41 10.44 14.08 -7.79
CA THR A 41 10.54 15.34 -7.04
C THR A 41 10.70 15.08 -5.55
N THR A 42 11.34 16.01 -4.83
CA THR A 42 11.55 15.91 -3.37
C THR A 42 10.26 16.03 -2.55
N VAL A 43 9.23 16.64 -3.13
CA VAL A 43 7.84 16.50 -2.71
C VAL A 43 7.27 15.45 -3.64
N HIS A 44 6.92 14.26 -3.15
CA HIS A 44 6.35 13.22 -4.01
C HIS A 44 4.85 13.47 -4.19
N PRO A 45 4.38 14.09 -5.30
CA PRO A 45 2.95 14.24 -5.51
C PRO A 45 2.34 12.85 -5.65
N VAL A 46 1.40 12.55 -4.78
CA VAL A 46 0.63 11.33 -4.82
C VAL A 46 -0.58 11.58 -5.72
N THR A 47 -0.80 10.74 -6.73
CA THR A 47 -1.90 10.88 -7.70
C THR A 47 -2.68 9.57 -7.82
N THR A 48 -3.96 9.65 -8.18
CA THR A 48 -4.79 8.49 -8.53
C THR A 48 -4.69 8.13 -10.01
N ASP A 49 -4.12 9.01 -10.84
CA ASP A 49 -3.91 8.79 -12.26
C ASP A 49 -2.57 8.08 -12.53
N ARG A 50 -2.61 6.76 -12.75
CA ARG A 50 -1.44 5.96 -13.16
C ARG A 50 -0.77 6.48 -14.44
N GLY A 51 -1.54 7.03 -15.38
CA GLY A 51 -1.03 7.54 -16.66
C GLY A 51 -0.21 8.82 -16.53
N ALA A 52 -0.43 9.58 -15.45
CA ALA A 52 0.36 10.77 -15.11
C ALA A 52 1.74 10.43 -14.53
N VAL A 53 1.97 9.18 -14.12
CA VAL A 53 3.18 8.73 -13.43
C VAL A 53 4.11 8.02 -14.40
N ARG A 54 5.35 8.53 -14.54
CA ARG A 54 6.38 7.94 -15.40
C ARG A 54 7.39 7.08 -14.65
N GLY A 55 7.43 7.16 -13.33
CA GLY A 55 8.34 6.42 -12.48
C GLY A 55 7.62 5.35 -11.66
N ASP A 56 8.33 4.29 -11.32
CA ASP A 56 7.76 3.17 -10.57
C ASP A 56 8.11 3.32 -9.09
N TYR A 57 7.81 4.46 -8.47
CA TYR A 57 8.28 4.71 -7.11
C TYR A 57 7.43 3.97 -6.08
N SER A 58 6.12 4.18 -6.08
CA SER A 58 5.22 3.45 -5.21
C SER A 58 3.78 3.37 -5.73
N VAL A 59 3.06 2.36 -5.24
CA VAL A 59 1.61 2.25 -5.29
C VAL A 59 1.06 2.08 -3.88
N GLY A 60 -0.04 2.73 -3.54
CA GLY A 60 -0.65 2.63 -2.21
C GLY A 60 -2.17 2.58 -2.22
N VAL A 61 -2.73 2.24 -1.06
CA VAL A 61 -4.16 2.24 -0.80
C VAL A 61 -4.43 2.61 0.66
N ALA A 62 -5.49 3.39 0.89
CA ALA A 62 -6.01 3.69 2.21
C ALA A 62 -7.37 2.99 2.39
N VAL A 63 -7.59 2.38 3.54
CA VAL A 63 -8.79 1.61 3.87
C VAL A 63 -9.29 1.98 5.26
N ARG A 64 -10.60 2.12 5.43
CA ARG A 64 -11.24 2.42 6.71
C ARG A 64 -12.39 1.47 7.01
N ARG A 65 -12.49 1.05 8.26
CA ARG A 65 -13.60 0.26 8.82
C ARG A 65 -14.05 0.89 10.14
N GLY A 66 -15.14 1.64 10.11
CA GLY A 66 -15.56 2.44 11.28
C GLY A 66 -14.49 3.47 11.63
N GLU A 67 -13.98 3.42 12.86
CA GLU A 67 -12.88 4.28 13.34
C GLU A 67 -11.49 3.72 13.00
N ARG A 68 -11.38 2.45 12.59
CA ARG A 68 -10.10 1.83 12.24
C ARG A 68 -9.67 2.27 10.85
N GLU A 69 -8.41 2.68 10.74
CA GLU A 69 -7.81 3.18 9.51
C GLU A 69 -6.54 2.40 9.20
N GLY A 70 -6.31 2.10 7.92
CA GLY A 70 -5.12 1.42 7.44
C GLY A 70 -4.60 2.04 6.17
N ILE A 71 -3.27 2.10 6.05
CA ILE A 71 -2.55 2.53 4.87
C ILE A 71 -1.54 1.44 4.52
N LEU A 72 -1.52 1.05 3.25
CA LEU A 72 -0.50 0.16 2.70
C LEU A 72 0.12 0.85 1.48
N VAL A 73 1.45 1.00 1.49
CA VAL A 73 2.22 1.57 0.37
C VAL A 73 3.31 0.58 -0.01
N LEU A 74 3.31 0.07 -1.24
CA LEU A 74 4.39 -0.72 -1.81
C LEU A 74 5.33 0.19 -2.60
N TYR A 75 6.61 0.14 -2.28
CA TYR A 75 7.66 0.81 -3.02
C TYR A 75 8.26 -0.14 -4.06
N GLY A 76 8.62 0.39 -5.24
CA GLY A 76 9.24 -0.38 -6.34
C GLY A 76 10.56 -1.05 -5.94
N GLY A 77 11.17 -0.60 -4.84
CA GLY A 77 12.31 -1.23 -4.21
C GLY A 77 12.00 -2.57 -3.52
N GLY A 78 10.76 -3.04 -3.51
CA GLY A 78 10.36 -4.32 -2.94
C GLY A 78 10.15 -4.27 -1.42
N TRP A 79 9.62 -3.19 -0.89
CA TRP A 79 9.26 -3.08 0.53
C TRP A 79 7.99 -2.25 0.68
N CYS A 80 7.29 -2.40 1.80
CA CYS A 80 6.08 -1.64 2.07
C CYS A 80 6.18 -0.84 3.36
N ASP A 81 5.39 0.23 3.42
CA ASP A 81 4.85 0.74 4.68
C ASP A 81 3.46 0.13 4.89
N LEU A 82 3.26 -0.56 6.01
CA LEU A 82 1.96 -1.06 6.47
C LEU A 82 1.66 -0.42 7.81
N ILE A 83 0.64 0.43 7.85
CA ILE A 83 0.21 1.11 9.06
C ILE A 83 -1.27 0.85 9.27
N VAL A 84 -1.66 0.38 10.47
CA VAL A 84 -3.06 0.25 10.88
C VAL A 84 -3.25 0.83 12.27
N TRP A 85 -4.17 1.78 12.40
CA TRP A 85 -4.54 2.41 13.66
C TRP A 85 -5.97 2.07 14.04
N SER A 86 -6.20 1.71 15.30
CA SER A 86 -7.48 1.20 15.81
C SER A 86 -8.61 2.23 15.82
N GLY A 87 -8.30 3.53 15.73
CA GLY A 87 -9.25 4.62 15.92
C GLY A 87 -9.33 5.13 17.36
N ARG A 88 -8.74 4.41 18.32
CA ARG A 88 -8.86 4.75 19.74
C ARG A 88 -7.73 5.66 20.19
N PRO A 89 -8.04 6.77 20.89
CA PRO A 89 -7.02 7.61 21.49
C PRO A 89 -6.15 6.81 22.47
N GLY A 90 -4.83 6.89 22.29
CA GLY A 90 -3.86 6.22 23.17
C GLY A 90 -3.41 4.83 22.71
N ASP A 91 -4.10 4.22 21.74
CA ASP A 91 -3.61 2.99 21.12
C ASP A 91 -2.45 3.30 20.17
N ALA A 92 -1.40 2.48 20.24
CA ALA A 92 -0.34 2.50 19.24
C ALA A 92 -0.86 1.95 17.91
N ALA A 93 -0.44 2.55 16.80
CA ALA A 93 -0.64 1.95 15.50
C ALA A 93 0.25 0.70 15.37
N VAL A 94 -0.25 -0.29 14.65
CA VAL A 94 0.62 -1.29 14.04
C VAL A 94 1.37 -0.58 12.93
N ASP A 95 2.70 -0.58 12.99
CA ASP A 95 3.60 0.05 12.03
C ASP A 95 4.67 -0.98 11.64
N GLU A 96 4.49 -1.59 10.47
CA GLU A 96 5.31 -2.68 9.95
C GLU A 96 5.93 -2.24 8.62
N VAL A 97 7.23 -2.57 8.43
CA VAL A 97 7.98 -2.26 7.20
C VAL A 97 8.44 -3.53 6.46
N PRO A 98 7.50 -4.40 6.01
CA PRO A 98 7.85 -5.66 5.39
C PRO A 98 8.66 -5.41 4.11
N GLY A 99 9.68 -6.23 3.90
CA GLY A 99 10.56 -6.10 2.74
C GLY A 99 11.77 -5.19 2.92
N TRP A 100 11.88 -4.41 4.00
CA TRP A 100 13.01 -3.47 4.20
C TRP A 100 14.39 -4.15 4.18
N GLN A 101 14.49 -5.39 4.67
CA GLN A 101 15.74 -6.18 4.67
C GLN A 101 15.67 -7.43 3.78
N ASP A 102 14.47 -7.81 3.34
CA ASP A 102 14.20 -9.03 2.57
C ASP A 102 13.16 -8.74 1.49
N TRP A 103 13.63 -8.19 0.37
CA TRP A 103 12.79 -7.59 -0.66
C TRP A 103 11.66 -8.52 -1.11
N LEU A 104 10.45 -7.95 -1.19
CA LEU A 104 9.24 -8.66 -1.59
C LEU A 104 9.26 -8.99 -3.08
N ASP A 105 8.86 -10.21 -3.41
CA ASP A 105 8.26 -10.54 -4.70
C ASP A 105 6.73 -10.37 -4.63
N LEU A 106 6.03 -10.60 -5.75
CA LEU A 106 4.56 -10.48 -5.80
C LEU A 106 3.86 -11.45 -4.84
N GLN A 107 4.40 -12.65 -4.62
CA GLN A 107 3.77 -13.61 -3.71
C GLN A 107 3.91 -13.17 -2.25
N ALA A 108 5.09 -12.68 -1.87
CA ALA A 108 5.34 -12.12 -0.55
C ALA A 108 4.49 -10.87 -0.32
N PHE A 109 4.36 -10.01 -1.33
CA PHE A 109 3.46 -8.85 -1.29
C PHE A 109 2.00 -9.27 -1.07
N SER A 110 1.51 -10.32 -1.75
CA SER A 110 0.17 -10.87 -1.52
C SER A 110 -0.10 -11.22 -0.05
N ARG A 111 0.89 -11.81 0.62
CA ARG A 111 0.80 -12.14 2.05
C ARG A 111 0.80 -10.89 2.94
N VAL A 112 1.49 -9.82 2.53
CA VAL A 112 1.41 -8.52 3.21
C VAL A 112 0.00 -7.93 3.08
N VAL A 113 -0.64 -8.08 1.91
CA VAL A 113 -2.03 -7.65 1.71
C VAL A 113 -3.00 -8.47 2.57
N ASP A 114 -2.80 -9.79 2.69
CA ASP A 114 -3.57 -10.64 3.61
C ASP A 114 -3.43 -10.18 5.07
N ARG A 115 -2.19 -9.86 5.49
CA ARG A 115 -1.89 -9.36 6.84
C ARG A 115 -2.56 -8.02 7.10
N PHE A 116 -2.51 -7.11 6.14
CA PHE A 116 -3.17 -5.81 6.20
C PHE A 116 -4.70 -5.95 6.35
N GLU A 117 -5.31 -6.84 5.57
CA GLU A 117 -6.74 -7.15 5.68
C GLU A 117 -7.09 -7.72 7.05
N ALA A 118 -6.31 -8.69 7.56
CA ALA A 118 -6.55 -9.27 8.89
C ALA A 118 -6.54 -8.18 9.98
N LEU A 119 -5.56 -7.29 9.95
CA LEU A 119 -5.45 -6.16 10.89
C LEU A 119 -6.64 -5.20 10.82
N LEU A 120 -7.24 -5.00 9.65
CA LEU A 120 -8.44 -4.18 9.49
C LEU A 120 -9.70 -4.86 10.05
N LEU A 121 -9.72 -6.20 10.10
CA LEU A 121 -10.88 -6.99 10.49
C LEU A 121 -10.93 -7.40 11.97
N GLU A 122 -9.80 -7.32 12.70
CA GLU A 122 -9.71 -7.57 14.16
C GLU A 122 -10.74 -6.80 15.00
#